data_AF-A0AAE1TGE2-F1
#
_entry.id   AF-A0AAE1TGE2-F1
#
_cell.length_a   1.000
_cell.length_b   1.000
_cell.length_c   1.000
_cell.angle_alpha   90.00
_cell.angle_beta   90.00
_cell.angle_gamma   90.00
#
_symmetry.space_group_name_H-M   'P 1'
#
loop_
_entity.id
_entity.type
_entity.pdbx_description
1 polymer ?
#
loop_
_entity_poly.entity_id
_entity_poly.type
_entity_poly.pdbx_seq_one_letter_code
_entity_poly.pdbx_strand_id
1 'polypeptide(L)'
;MTEWKRKLAETGVPPESVGWAAFERTHSRQSEGSDEREWINSRAHTVAENYTKLSQERDSQRETDPSSSVCDNDSLFIQAAGGFDKKGRVFGYGAAASRLKPTKRSSSCIEDVSADEMKKMKALTAQMTQEQERMLEEQEKMRQMMIQEREMMEERMAKEREMMEERMRRMQEEMMRQMQIQLKSLMNKGSGSALGDDDHAGDDDDDHNAPV
;
A
#
# COMPACT_ATOMS: atom_id res chain seq x y z
N MET A 1 25.25 43.91 24.26
CA MET A 1 25.41 42.57 24.88
C MET A 1 24.10 41.82 24.68
N THR A 2 24.09 40.67 24.01
CA THR A 2 22.85 39.95 23.64
C THR A 2 22.24 39.26 24.85
N GLU A 3 20.90 39.16 24.95
CA GLU A 3 20.21 38.60 26.13
C GLU A 3 20.66 37.18 26.51
N TRP A 4 21.02 36.36 25.53
CA TRP A 4 21.58 35.03 25.80
C TRP A 4 22.92 35.09 26.54
N LYS A 5 23.75 36.14 26.33
CA LYS A 5 25.02 36.33 27.07
C LYS A 5 24.77 36.72 28.52
N ARG A 6 23.69 37.49 28.77
CA ARG A 6 23.27 37.84 30.13
C ARG A 6 22.77 36.59 30.87
N LYS A 7 21.91 35.80 30.22
CA LYS A 7 21.43 34.51 30.76
C LYS A 7 22.57 33.51 30.99
N LEU A 8 23.56 33.43 30.10
CA LEU A 8 24.73 32.55 30.32
C LEU A 8 25.53 32.96 31.57
N ALA A 9 25.75 34.27 31.75
CA ALA A 9 26.47 34.80 32.91
C ALA A 9 25.71 34.60 34.24
N GLU A 10 24.38 34.60 34.22
CA GLU A 10 23.53 34.36 35.39
C GLU A 10 23.46 32.86 35.78
N THR A 11 23.68 31.94 34.84
CA THR A 11 23.55 30.48 35.06
C THR A 11 24.75 29.80 35.74
N GLY A 12 25.78 30.57 36.15
CA GLY A 12 27.00 30.01 36.77
C GLY A 12 27.77 29.04 35.86
N VAL A 13 27.49 29.06 34.56
CA VAL A 13 28.17 28.24 33.55
C VAL A 13 29.54 28.87 33.28
N PRO A 14 30.66 28.13 33.40
CA PRO A 14 31.94 28.61 32.94
C PRO A 14 31.82 29.05 31.47
N PRO A 15 32.38 30.19 31.05
CA PRO A 15 32.25 30.70 29.67
C PRO A 15 32.81 29.74 28.58
N GLU A 16 33.45 28.67 29.02
CA GLU A 16 33.99 27.54 28.25
C GLU A 16 33.06 26.33 28.10
N SER A 17 31.91 26.27 28.79
CA SER A 17 30.89 25.25 28.54
C SER A 17 30.03 25.68 27.35
N VAL A 18 30.42 25.18 26.18
CA VAL A 18 29.75 25.37 24.88
C VAL A 18 28.97 24.09 24.51
N GLY A 19 28.20 24.12 23.42
CA GLY A 19 27.38 23.00 22.98
C GLY A 19 26.16 22.69 23.86
N TRP A 20 25.89 21.40 24.04
CA TRP A 20 24.70 20.85 24.67
C TRP A 20 24.41 21.41 26.07
N ALA A 21 25.43 21.51 26.95
CA ALA A 21 25.22 21.91 28.34
C ALA A 21 24.65 23.34 28.49
N ALA A 22 25.11 24.28 27.66
CA ALA A 22 24.58 25.63 27.65
C ALA A 22 23.20 25.72 26.97
N PHE A 23 22.95 24.89 25.95
CA PHE A 23 21.62 24.77 25.34
C PHE A 23 20.59 24.28 26.36
N GLU A 24 20.91 23.21 27.06
CA GLU A 24 20.07 22.56 28.06
C GLU A 24 19.66 23.55 29.17
N ARG A 25 20.57 24.36 29.71
CA ARG A 25 20.21 25.36 30.74
C ARG A 25 19.41 26.56 30.20
N THR A 26 19.64 26.96 28.96
CA THR A 26 18.99 28.15 28.38
C THR A 26 17.64 27.86 27.74
N HIS A 27 17.41 26.60 27.36
CA HIS A 27 16.21 26.15 26.64
C HIS A 27 15.38 25.13 27.42
N SER A 28 15.64 24.99 28.72
CA SER A 28 14.78 24.26 29.62
C SER A 28 14.56 24.99 30.95
N ARG A 29 13.54 24.55 31.68
CA ARG A 29 13.28 24.90 33.07
C ARG A 29 13.23 23.60 33.86
N GLN A 30 13.85 23.61 35.03
CA GLN A 30 13.64 22.54 35.98
C GLN A 30 12.32 22.82 36.68
N SER A 31 11.39 21.88 36.62
CA SER A 31 10.15 22.01 37.39
C SER A 31 10.49 21.83 38.86
N GLU A 32 10.07 22.78 39.71
CA GLU A 32 10.25 22.63 41.16
C GLU A 32 9.52 21.35 41.63
N GLY A 33 10.27 20.43 42.25
CA GLY A 33 9.73 19.19 42.81
C GLY A 33 9.59 18.01 41.83
N SER A 34 10.09 18.12 40.59
CA SER A 34 10.19 16.99 39.65
C SER A 34 11.59 16.92 39.04
N ASP A 35 12.07 15.69 38.79
CA ASP A 35 13.26 15.45 37.98
C ASP A 35 13.01 15.73 36.48
N GLU A 36 11.75 16.02 36.10
CA GLU A 36 11.38 16.35 34.74
C GLU A 36 11.74 17.79 34.36
N ARG A 37 12.40 17.88 33.21
CA ARG A 37 12.86 19.12 32.61
C ARG A 37 11.85 19.58 31.55
N GLU A 38 11.28 20.76 31.74
CA GLU A 38 10.32 21.35 30.80
C GLU A 38 11.07 22.15 29.72
N TRP A 39 10.89 21.79 28.46
CA TRP A 39 11.52 22.49 27.33
C TRP A 39 10.74 23.74 26.94
N ILE A 40 11.44 24.84 26.68
CA ILE A 40 10.79 26.16 26.47
C ILE A 40 9.93 26.24 25.19
N ASN A 41 10.09 25.30 24.25
CA ASN A 41 9.25 25.16 23.05
C ASN A 41 9.44 23.78 22.41
N SER A 42 8.54 23.42 21.48
CA SER A 42 8.57 22.14 20.75
C SER A 42 9.88 21.89 20.00
N ARG A 43 10.49 22.94 19.43
CA ARG A 43 11.76 22.78 18.72
C ARG A 43 12.91 22.44 19.66
N ALA A 44 12.93 23.02 20.86
CA ALA A 44 13.92 22.69 21.88
C ALA A 44 13.75 21.24 22.38
N HIS A 45 12.50 20.80 22.54
CA HIS A 45 12.18 19.39 22.84
C HIS A 45 12.72 18.45 21.76
N THR A 46 12.45 18.71 20.48
CA THR A 46 12.96 17.87 19.38
C THR A 46 14.48 17.82 19.34
N VAL A 47 15.15 18.96 19.53
CA VAL A 47 16.63 18.99 19.60
C VAL A 47 17.12 18.13 20.76
N ALA A 48 16.44 18.16 21.89
CA ALA A 48 16.80 17.35 23.04
C ALA A 48 16.63 15.85 22.81
N GLU A 49 15.48 15.43 22.30
CA GLU A 49 15.23 14.03 21.95
C GLU A 49 16.26 13.52 20.94
N ASN A 50 16.55 14.30 19.91
CA ASN A 50 17.54 13.94 18.90
C ASN A 50 18.94 13.82 19.51
N TYR A 51 19.33 14.75 20.39
CA TYR A 51 20.63 14.69 21.06
C TYR A 51 20.74 13.44 21.95
N THR A 52 19.70 13.13 22.72
CA THR A 52 19.67 11.92 23.56
C THR A 52 19.79 10.66 22.71
N LYS A 53 19.04 10.56 21.60
CA LYS A 53 19.14 9.42 20.66
C LYS A 53 20.55 9.26 20.10
N LEU A 54 21.13 10.34 19.59
CA LEU A 54 22.48 10.32 19.01
C LEU A 54 23.56 10.01 20.05
N SER A 55 23.40 10.47 21.30
CA SER A 55 24.31 10.13 22.40
C SER A 55 24.21 8.65 22.76
N GLN A 56 23.01 8.09 22.85
CA GLN A 56 22.80 6.67 23.13
C GLN A 56 23.39 5.79 22.03
N GLU A 57 23.15 6.14 20.76
CA GLU A 57 23.69 5.44 19.60
C GLU A 57 25.22 5.44 19.60
N ARG A 58 25.85 6.60 19.85
CA ARG A 58 27.30 6.70 20.02
C ARG A 58 27.81 5.77 21.12
N ASP A 59 27.12 5.76 22.27
CA ASP A 59 27.55 4.98 23.42
C ASP A 59 27.42 3.46 23.14
N SER A 60 26.33 3.01 22.50
CA SER A 60 26.19 1.64 22.01
C SER A 60 27.22 1.26 20.95
N GLN A 61 27.55 2.18 20.05
CA GLN A 61 28.56 1.93 19.02
C GLN A 61 29.96 1.77 19.61
N ARG A 62 30.29 2.53 20.68
CA ARG A 62 31.57 2.40 21.41
C ARG A 62 31.70 1.07 22.14
N GLU A 63 30.61 0.52 22.67
CA GLU A 63 30.62 -0.80 23.31
C GLU A 63 30.93 -1.92 22.31
N THR A 64 30.50 -1.74 21.06
CA THR A 64 30.64 -2.76 20.00
C THR A 64 31.96 -2.63 19.23
N ASP A 65 32.45 -1.40 19.03
CA ASP A 65 33.72 -1.11 18.38
C ASP A 65 34.44 0.08 19.05
N PRO A 66 35.43 -0.17 19.93
CA PRO A 66 36.18 0.88 20.61
C PRO A 66 37.10 1.68 19.68
N SER A 67 37.26 1.28 18.41
CA SER A 67 38.03 2.01 17.40
C SER A 67 37.18 3.02 16.60
N SER A 68 35.85 3.02 16.78
CA SER A 68 34.94 3.95 16.12
C SER A 68 35.29 5.40 16.45
N SER A 69 35.31 6.25 15.43
CA SER A 69 35.67 7.66 15.54
C SER A 69 34.75 8.38 16.54
N VAL A 70 35.35 8.90 17.61
CA VAL A 70 34.66 9.63 18.66
C VAL A 70 34.00 10.89 18.10
N CYS A 71 32.68 10.87 17.94
CA CYS A 71 31.89 12.09 17.75
C CYS A 71 31.91 12.88 19.07
N ASP A 72 32.42 14.11 19.03
CA ASP A 72 32.39 15.01 20.18
C ASP A 72 30.95 15.52 20.45
N ASN A 73 30.71 15.95 21.68
CA ASN A 73 29.39 16.43 22.11
C ASN A 73 28.92 17.68 21.33
N ASP A 74 29.85 18.51 20.85
CA ASP A 74 29.54 19.68 20.03
C ASP A 74 28.98 19.25 18.66
N SER A 75 29.58 18.25 18.02
CA SER A 75 29.13 17.71 16.74
C SER A 75 27.76 17.03 16.87
N LEU A 76 27.56 16.23 17.92
CA LEU A 76 26.27 15.62 18.22
C LEU A 76 25.19 16.69 18.44
N PHE A 77 25.52 17.76 19.16
CA PHE A 77 24.59 18.87 19.36
C PHE A 77 24.26 19.59 18.06
N ILE A 78 25.26 19.91 17.24
CA ILE A 78 25.05 20.53 15.93
C ILE A 78 24.13 19.66 15.08
N GLN A 79 24.34 18.34 15.05
CA GLN A 79 23.51 17.39 14.31
C GLN A 79 22.07 17.36 14.86
N ALA A 80 21.91 17.24 16.18
CA ALA A 80 20.60 17.26 16.83
C ALA A 80 19.82 18.56 16.56
N ALA A 81 20.53 19.68 16.42
CA ALA A 81 19.98 20.98 16.09
C ALA A 81 19.64 21.19 14.60
N GLY A 82 19.92 20.20 13.75
CA GLY A 82 19.68 20.25 12.30
C GLY A 82 20.82 20.87 11.48
N GLY A 83 22.03 20.96 12.06
CA GLY A 83 23.22 21.48 11.40
C GLY A 83 23.32 23.01 11.41
N PHE A 84 24.24 23.52 10.59
CA PHE A 84 24.40 24.94 10.35
C PHE A 84 23.41 25.43 9.29
N ASP A 85 22.73 26.54 9.54
CA ASP A 85 21.92 27.19 8.52
C ASP A 85 22.80 27.85 7.44
N LYS A 86 22.17 28.37 6.37
CA LYS A 86 22.87 29.06 5.27
C LYS A 86 23.71 30.28 5.72
N LYS A 87 23.48 30.78 6.94
CA LYS A 87 24.19 31.91 7.55
C LYS A 87 25.20 31.44 8.61
N GLY A 88 25.48 30.13 8.70
CA GLY A 88 26.42 29.56 9.66
C GLY A 88 25.93 29.58 11.11
N ARG A 89 24.61 29.58 11.35
CA ARG A 89 24.01 29.60 12.70
C ARG A 89 23.45 28.24 13.06
N VAL A 90 23.50 27.92 14.35
CA VAL A 90 22.92 26.69 14.94
C VAL A 90 21.77 27.10 15.85
N PHE A 91 20.69 26.32 15.88
CA PHE A 91 19.55 26.59 16.77
C PHE A 91 20.02 26.62 18.24
N GLY A 92 19.51 27.59 19.01
CA GLY A 92 19.92 27.83 20.40
C GLY A 92 21.24 28.59 20.59
N TYR A 93 22.13 28.61 19.59
CA TYR A 93 23.40 29.36 19.62
C TYR A 93 23.43 30.59 18.72
N GLY A 94 22.63 30.62 17.65
CA GLY A 94 22.57 31.72 16.72
C GLY A 94 23.94 32.06 16.13
N ALA A 95 24.30 33.35 16.14
CA ALA A 95 25.60 33.82 15.63
C ALA A 95 26.81 33.41 16.47
N ALA A 96 26.61 32.87 17.68
CA ALA A 96 27.69 32.34 18.50
C ALA A 96 28.07 30.90 18.14
N ALA A 97 27.42 30.31 17.14
CA ALA A 97 27.70 28.95 16.66
C ALA A 97 29.16 28.77 16.20
N SER A 98 29.87 29.85 15.84
CA SER A 98 31.31 29.82 15.53
C SER A 98 32.21 29.40 16.69
N ARG A 99 31.66 29.32 17.92
CA ARG A 99 32.38 28.85 19.12
C ARG A 99 32.30 27.34 19.30
N LEU A 100 31.31 26.70 18.67
CA LEU A 100 31.24 25.25 18.60
C LEU A 100 32.43 24.81 17.75
N LYS A 101 33.20 23.85 18.24
CA LYS A 101 34.35 23.31 17.52
C LYS A 101 33.94 21.95 16.95
N PRO A 102 33.17 21.89 15.83
CA PRO A 102 32.92 20.61 15.21
C PRO A 102 34.26 19.99 14.85
N THR A 103 34.48 18.74 15.26
CA THR A 103 35.68 18.03 14.85
C THR A 103 35.69 17.97 13.32
N LYS A 104 36.81 18.32 12.67
CA LYS A 104 36.91 18.36 11.19
C LYS A 104 36.67 16.99 10.49
N ARG A 105 36.31 15.97 11.27
CA ARG A 105 35.95 14.60 10.84
C ARG A 105 34.46 14.28 11.03
N SER A 106 33.59 15.26 11.26
CA SER A 106 32.12 15.04 11.31
C SER A 106 31.48 14.67 9.95
N SER A 107 32.23 14.00 9.06
CA SER A 107 31.67 13.14 8.01
C SER A 107 31.11 11.85 8.60
N SER A 108 31.63 11.41 9.76
CA SER A 108 31.33 10.09 10.33
C SER A 108 30.12 10.04 11.28
N CYS A 109 29.37 11.15 11.44
CA CYS A 109 28.09 11.13 12.17
C CYS A 109 26.91 10.80 11.23
N ILE A 110 27.18 10.81 9.93
CA ILE A 110 26.42 10.14 8.90
C ILE A 110 27.16 8.83 8.74
N GLU A 111 26.49 7.69 8.84
CA GLU A 111 27.09 6.47 8.29
C GLU A 111 27.40 6.78 6.83
N ASP A 112 28.68 7.02 6.52
CA ASP A 112 29.16 7.08 5.14
C ASP A 112 28.89 5.69 4.59
N VAL A 113 27.70 5.52 3.98
CA VAL A 113 27.24 4.26 3.41
C VAL A 113 28.38 3.75 2.55
N SER A 114 28.98 2.64 2.96
CA SER A 114 30.17 2.14 2.31
C SER A 114 29.86 1.95 0.83
N ALA A 115 30.87 2.13 -0.04
CA ALA A 115 30.71 1.86 -1.47
C ALA A 115 30.12 0.46 -1.71
N ASP A 116 30.42 -0.50 -0.83
CA ASP A 116 29.84 -1.85 -0.86
C ASP A 116 28.37 -1.90 -0.44
N GLU A 117 27.93 -1.11 0.54
CA GLU A 117 26.52 -1.02 0.91
C GLU A 117 25.69 -0.31 -0.15
N MET A 118 26.22 0.75 -0.75
CA MET A 118 25.57 1.40 -1.89
C MET A 118 25.46 0.44 -3.08
N LYS A 119 26.47 -0.40 -3.31
CA LYS A 119 26.43 -1.44 -4.35
C LYS A 119 25.38 -2.51 -4.05
N LYS A 120 25.29 -2.97 -2.79
CA LYS A 120 24.25 -3.92 -2.34
C LYS A 120 22.84 -3.33 -2.48
N MET A 121 22.66 -2.08 -2.08
CA MET A 121 21.38 -1.38 -2.19
C MET A 121 20.95 -1.25 -3.65
N LYS A 122 21.86 -0.82 -4.55
CA LYS A 122 21.59 -0.76 -5.99
C LYS A 122 21.26 -2.13 -6.59
N ALA A 123 21.97 -3.19 -6.18
CA ALA A 123 21.70 -4.54 -6.63
C ALA A 123 20.31 -5.04 -6.17
N LEU A 124 19.95 -4.75 -4.92
CA LEU A 124 18.64 -5.10 -4.38
C LEU A 124 17.51 -4.33 -5.08
N THR A 125 17.70 -3.03 -5.32
CA THR A 125 16.74 -2.23 -6.09
C THR A 125 16.56 -2.80 -7.50
N ALA A 126 17.65 -3.15 -8.18
CA ALA A 126 17.59 -3.75 -9.52
C ALA A 126 16.84 -5.10 -9.51
N GLN A 127 17.08 -5.96 -8.52
CA GLN A 127 16.35 -7.22 -8.37
C GLN A 127 14.85 -6.99 -8.13
N MET A 128 14.49 -6.07 -7.23
CA MET A 128 13.09 -5.76 -6.96
C MET A 128 12.38 -5.19 -8.19
N THR A 129 13.04 -4.32 -8.96
CA THR A 129 12.47 -3.79 -10.21
C THR A 129 12.27 -4.91 -11.24
N GLN A 130 13.24 -5.80 -11.39
CA GLN A 130 13.13 -6.95 -12.30
C GLN A 130 11.99 -7.89 -11.88
N GLU A 131 11.83 -8.15 -10.58
CA GLU A 131 10.74 -9.00 -10.09
C GLU A 131 9.37 -8.35 -10.28
N GLN A 132 9.26 -7.02 -10.10
CA GLN A 132 8.04 -6.27 -10.39
C GLN A 132 7.67 -6.34 -11.88
N GLU A 133 8.63 -6.18 -12.79
CA GLU A 133 8.40 -6.31 -14.23
C GLU A 133 7.89 -7.71 -14.59
N ARG A 134 8.52 -8.77 -14.06
CA ARG A 134 8.07 -10.15 -14.28
C ARG A 134 6.64 -10.38 -13.77
N MET A 135 6.32 -9.86 -12.59
CA MET A 135 4.98 -9.99 -12.01
C MET A 135 3.91 -9.29 -12.85
N LEU A 136 4.23 -8.13 -13.41
CA LEU A 136 3.35 -7.40 -14.33
C LEU A 136 3.11 -8.19 -15.62
N GLU A 137 4.15 -8.76 -16.22
CA GLU A 137 4.02 -9.61 -17.41
C GLU A 137 3.15 -10.85 -17.15
N GLU A 138 3.35 -11.53 -16.02
CA GLU A 138 2.52 -12.68 -15.63
C GLU A 138 1.07 -12.29 -15.41
N GLN A 139 0.81 -11.13 -14.79
CA GLN A 139 -0.54 -10.62 -14.58
C GLN A 139 -1.22 -10.28 -15.91
N GLU A 140 -0.51 -9.66 -16.84
CA GLU A 140 -1.04 -9.35 -18.17
C GLU A 140 -1.38 -10.63 -18.93
N LYS A 141 -0.49 -11.63 -18.91
CA LYS A 141 -0.74 -12.93 -19.53
C LYS A 141 -1.96 -13.63 -18.94
N MET A 142 -2.15 -13.57 -17.62
CA MET A 142 -3.32 -14.12 -16.95
C MET A 142 -4.61 -13.40 -17.38
N ARG A 143 -4.58 -12.07 -17.51
CA ARG A 143 -5.73 -11.30 -18.02
C ARG A 143 -6.07 -11.69 -19.45
N GLN A 144 -5.08 -11.83 -20.33
CA GLN A 144 -5.31 -12.26 -21.71
C GLN A 144 -5.93 -13.67 -21.76
N MET A 145 -5.45 -14.59 -20.92
CA MET A 145 -6.01 -15.93 -20.82
C MET A 145 -7.48 -15.93 -20.36
N MET A 146 -7.82 -15.12 -19.35
CA MET A 146 -9.22 -15.00 -18.90
C MET A 146 -10.14 -14.41 -19.98
N ILE A 147 -9.64 -13.43 -20.76
CA ILE A 147 -10.41 -12.85 -21.87
C ILE A 147 -10.65 -13.94 -22.93
N GLN A 148 -9.61 -14.67 -23.31
CA GLN A 148 -9.71 -15.73 -24.31
C GLN A 148 -10.66 -16.86 -23.87
N GLU A 149 -10.59 -17.27 -22.61
CA GLU A 149 -11.50 -18.28 -22.05
C GLU A 149 -12.95 -17.81 -22.06
N ARG A 150 -13.19 -16.54 -21.69
CA ARG A 150 -14.52 -15.93 -21.72
C ARG A 150 -15.09 -15.90 -23.14
N GLU A 151 -14.29 -15.51 -24.12
CA GLU A 151 -14.69 -15.48 -25.54
C GLU A 151 -15.04 -16.89 -26.06
N MET A 152 -14.22 -17.90 -25.75
CA MET A 152 -14.52 -19.28 -26.14
C MET A 152 -15.81 -19.80 -25.49
N MET A 153 -16.06 -19.45 -24.22
CA MET A 153 -17.28 -19.84 -23.53
C MET A 153 -18.51 -19.16 -24.14
N GLU A 154 -18.41 -17.88 -24.47
CA GLU A 154 -19.48 -17.11 -25.11
C GLU A 154 -19.81 -17.65 -26.51
N GLU A 155 -18.79 -17.99 -27.31
CA GLU A 155 -18.98 -18.62 -28.62
C GLU A 155 -19.69 -19.98 -28.49
N ARG A 156 -19.30 -20.79 -27.51
CA ARG A 156 -19.94 -22.09 -27.26
C ARG A 156 -21.42 -21.93 -26.88
N MET A 157 -21.72 -20.97 -26.00
CA MET A 157 -23.10 -20.66 -25.59
C MET A 157 -23.94 -20.13 -26.75
N ALA A 158 -23.35 -19.30 -27.62
CA ALA A 158 -24.02 -18.79 -28.82
C ALA A 158 -24.39 -19.93 -29.79
N LYS A 159 -23.45 -20.84 -30.06
CA LYS A 159 -23.70 -22.03 -30.90
C LYS A 159 -24.79 -22.94 -30.32
N GLU A 160 -24.81 -23.14 -29.01
CA GLU A 160 -25.85 -23.94 -28.35
C GLU A 160 -27.24 -23.29 -28.46
N ARG A 161 -27.31 -21.97 -28.31
CA ARG A 161 -28.57 -21.21 -28.51
C ARG A 161 -29.05 -21.31 -29.94
N GLU A 162 -28.19 -21.10 -30.92
CA GLU A 162 -28.54 -21.20 -32.34
C GLU A 162 -29.07 -22.59 -32.70
N MET A 163 -28.42 -23.64 -32.20
CA MET A 163 -28.86 -25.02 -32.41
C MET A 163 -30.23 -25.30 -31.75
N MET A 164 -30.47 -24.75 -30.56
CA MET A 164 -31.75 -24.90 -29.87
C MET A 164 -32.88 -24.15 -30.60
N GLU A 165 -32.61 -22.92 -31.06
CA GLU A 165 -33.55 -22.12 -31.86
C GLU A 165 -33.88 -22.82 -33.18
N GLU A 166 -32.88 -23.37 -33.88
CA GLU A 166 -33.11 -24.11 -35.12
C GLU A 166 -33.95 -25.37 -34.86
N ARG A 167 -33.66 -26.11 -33.78
CA ARG A 167 -34.46 -27.27 -33.37
C ARG A 167 -35.91 -26.89 -33.07
N MET A 168 -36.13 -25.78 -32.36
CA MET A 168 -37.47 -25.29 -32.05
C MET A 168 -38.21 -24.86 -33.31
N ARG A 169 -37.53 -24.19 -34.26
CA ARG A 169 -38.11 -23.80 -35.54
C ARG A 169 -38.55 -25.01 -36.36
N ARG A 170 -37.69 -26.03 -36.47
CA ARG A 170 -38.03 -27.29 -37.16
C ARG A 170 -39.24 -27.98 -36.52
N MET A 171 -39.30 -28.03 -35.18
CA MET A 171 -40.44 -28.59 -34.45
C MET A 171 -41.73 -27.81 -34.73
N GLN A 172 -41.66 -26.48 -34.77
CA GLN A 172 -42.82 -25.63 -35.09
C GLN A 172 -43.28 -25.83 -36.54
N GLU A 173 -42.35 -25.93 -37.50
CA GLU A 173 -42.64 -26.24 -38.90
C GLU A 173 -43.30 -27.61 -39.07
N GLU A 174 -42.81 -28.64 -38.37
CA GLU A 174 -43.40 -29.99 -38.36
C GLU A 174 -44.81 -29.99 -37.75
N MET A 175 -45.01 -29.30 -36.63
CA MET A 175 -46.32 -29.16 -35.99
C MET A 175 -47.33 -28.48 -36.93
N MET A 176 -46.92 -27.38 -37.59
CA MET A 176 -47.78 -26.71 -38.56
C MET A 176 -48.09 -27.59 -39.77
N ARG A 177 -47.12 -28.36 -40.26
CA ARG A 177 -47.36 -29.34 -41.34
C ARG A 177 -48.38 -30.40 -40.91
N GLN A 178 -48.24 -30.96 -39.71
CA GLN A 178 -49.17 -31.95 -39.19
C GLN A 178 -50.59 -31.38 -39.07
N MET A 179 -50.73 -30.15 -38.55
CA MET A 179 -52.00 -29.46 -38.45
C MET A 179 -52.63 -29.22 -39.84
N GLN A 180 -51.85 -28.78 -40.83
CA GLN A 180 -52.35 -28.63 -42.21
C GLN A 180 -52.81 -29.95 -42.82
N ILE A 181 -52.10 -31.05 -42.54
CA ILE A 181 -52.50 -32.40 -43.01
C ILE A 181 -53.84 -32.81 -42.36
N GLN A 182 -54.01 -32.59 -41.06
CA GLN A 182 -55.28 -32.86 -40.37
C GLN A 182 -56.43 -32.01 -40.93
N LEU A 183 -56.22 -30.70 -41.12
CA LEU A 183 -57.20 -29.79 -41.74
C LEU A 183 -57.58 -30.26 -43.15
N LYS A 184 -56.61 -30.64 -43.99
CA LYS A 184 -56.87 -31.17 -45.33
C LYS A 184 -57.63 -32.50 -45.28
N SER A 185 -57.30 -33.39 -44.34
CA SER A 185 -58.02 -34.65 -44.15
C SER A 185 -59.48 -34.43 -43.71
N LEU A 186 -59.74 -33.45 -42.84
CA LEU A 186 -61.09 -33.08 -42.42
C LEU A 186 -61.89 -32.44 -43.57
N MET A 187 -61.27 -31.55 -44.34
CA MET A 187 -61.92 -30.95 -45.52
C MET A 187 -62.19 -31.98 -46.62
N ASN A 188 -61.35 -33.00 -46.79
CA ASN A 188 -61.56 -34.09 -47.76
C ASN A 188 -62.58 -35.14 -47.27
N LYS A 189 -62.74 -35.33 -45.95
CA LYS A 189 -63.81 -36.15 -45.35
C LYS A 189 -65.16 -35.42 -45.28
N GLY A 190 -65.18 -34.10 -45.42
CA GLY A 190 -66.40 -33.28 -45.43
C GLY A 190 -67.17 -33.26 -46.76
N SER A 191 -66.63 -33.85 -47.84
CA SER A 191 -67.27 -33.90 -49.17
C SER A 191 -67.80 -35.29 -49.57
N GLY A 192 -67.95 -36.21 -48.61
CA GLY A 192 -68.52 -37.52 -48.89
C GLY A 192 -68.76 -38.35 -47.64
N SER A 193 -69.88 -38.13 -46.98
CA SER A 193 -70.79 -39.19 -46.53
C SER A 193 -71.92 -38.60 -45.71
N ALA A 194 -73.08 -38.52 -46.35
CA ALA A 194 -74.37 -38.47 -45.70
C ALA A 194 -74.78 -39.89 -45.31
N LEU A 195 -75.28 -40.01 -44.08
CA LEU A 195 -76.18 -41.05 -43.56
C LEU A 195 -75.60 -42.46 -43.34
N GLY A 196 -75.77 -42.94 -42.11
CA GLY A 196 -75.46 -44.31 -41.70
C GLY A 196 -75.46 -44.40 -40.18
N ASP A 197 -76.60 -44.85 -39.65
CA ASP A 197 -77.00 -44.97 -38.26
C ASP A 197 -76.15 -45.95 -37.41
N ASP A 198 -76.60 -46.08 -36.15
CA ASP A 198 -76.43 -47.18 -35.20
C ASP A 198 -75.33 -47.07 -34.12
N ASP A 199 -75.81 -46.64 -32.94
CA ASP A 199 -75.82 -47.39 -31.69
C ASP A 199 -74.68 -48.41 -31.43
N HIS A 200 -73.84 -48.13 -30.43
CA HIS A 200 -73.79 -49.02 -29.27
C HIS A 200 -73.14 -48.38 -28.05
N ALA A 201 -73.67 -48.77 -26.90
CA ALA A 201 -73.35 -48.37 -25.56
C ALA A 201 -71.99 -48.90 -25.08
N GLY A 202 -71.54 -48.35 -23.96
CA GLY A 202 -70.88 -49.17 -22.93
C GLY A 202 -69.62 -48.56 -22.35
N ASP A 203 -69.77 -48.13 -21.09
CA ASP A 203 -68.88 -48.45 -19.97
C ASP A 203 -67.46 -47.86 -20.02
N ASP A 204 -67.17 -46.84 -19.22
CA ASP A 204 -67.01 -46.84 -17.75
C ASP A 204 -65.51 -46.93 -17.42
N ASP A 205 -65.13 -46.05 -16.49
CA ASP A 205 -64.03 -46.17 -15.53
C ASP A 205 -62.59 -46.21 -16.11
N ASP A 206 -61.55 -45.66 -15.50
CA ASP A 206 -61.38 -44.93 -14.26
C ASP A 206 -59.94 -44.37 -14.29
N ASP A 207 -59.74 -43.35 -13.46
CA ASP A 207 -58.54 -43.06 -12.67
C ASP A 207 -57.12 -42.88 -13.26
N HIS A 208 -56.65 -41.65 -12.99
CA HIS A 208 -55.40 -41.30 -12.30
C HIS A 208 -54.10 -42.06 -12.63
N ASN A 209 -53.05 -41.33 -13.05
CA ASN A 209 -52.15 -40.62 -12.14
C ASN A 209 -50.85 -40.18 -12.86
N ALA A 210 -50.28 -39.11 -12.32
CA ALA A 210 -49.11 -38.36 -12.73
C ALA A 210 -47.77 -39.13 -12.58
N PRO A 211 -46.66 -38.57 -13.08
CA PRO A 211 -45.40 -39.27 -13.28
C PRO A 211 -44.45 -39.18 -12.08
N VAL A 212 -43.41 -40.04 -12.09
CA VAL A 212 -42.14 -39.84 -11.39
C VAL A 212 -41.03 -39.87 -12.42
#